data_AF-A0A7C7TA87-F1
#
_entry.id   AF-A0A7C7TA87-F1
#
_cell.length_a   1.000
_cell.length_b   1.000
_cell.length_c   1.000
_cell.angle_alpha   90.00
_cell.angle_beta   90.00
_cell.angle_gamma   90.00
#
_symmetry.space_group_name_H-M   'P 1'
#
loop_
_entity.id
_entity.type
_entity.pdbx_description
1 polymer ?
#
loop_
_entity_poly.entity_id
_entity_poly.type
_entity_poly.pdbx_seq_one_letter_code
_entity_poly.pdbx_strand_id
1 'polypeptide(L)' 'VYKLARNLNSNGEFAGACFSPDGSTFFVNMQRDGWTLAINGPW' A
#
# COMPACT_ATOMS: atom_id res chain seq x y z
N VAL A 1 -12.63 -17.61 7.53
CA VAL A 1 -11.54 -16.60 7.46
C VAL A 1 -11.39 -16.18 6.01
N TYR A 2 -11.50 -14.89 5.69
CA TYR A 2 -11.33 -14.36 4.33
C TYR A 2 -9.95 -13.72 4.19
N LYS A 3 -9.28 -13.95 3.05
CA LYS A 3 -8.00 -13.32 2.73
C LYS A 3 -8.28 -12.04 1.95
N LEU A 4 -7.86 -10.90 2.50
CA LEU A 4 -7.93 -9.59 1.86
C LEU A 4 -6.53 -9.18 1.42
N ALA A 5 -6.45 -8.36 0.37
CA ALA A 5 -5.20 -7.73 -0.08
C ALA A 5 -4.03 -8.72 -0.29
N ARG A 6 -4.31 -9.90 -0.86
CA ARG A 6 -3.27 -10.89 -1.18
C ARG A 6 -2.34 -10.33 -2.27
N ASN A 7 -1.05 -10.25 -1.96
CA ASN A 7 -0.03 -10.05 -2.99
C ASN A 7 0.09 -11.32 -3.85
N LEU A 8 -0.10 -11.17 -5.17
CA LEU A 8 0.06 -12.26 -6.15
C LEU A 8 1.47 -12.32 -6.75
N ASN A 9 2.22 -11.23 -6.65
CA ASN A 9 3.57 -11.11 -7.21
C ASN A 9 4.63 -11.72 -6.28
N SER A 10 4.45 -11.60 -4.97
CA SER A 10 5.39 -12.17 -3.99
C SER A 10 4.75 -12.47 -2.63
N ASN A 11 5.58 -12.93 -1.70
CA ASN A 11 5.23 -13.11 -0.29
C ASN A 11 5.47 -11.83 0.55
N GLY A 12 5.64 -10.68 -0.10
CA GLY A 12 5.77 -9.38 0.57
C GLY A 12 4.43 -8.85 1.08
N GLU A 13 4.50 -8.08 2.16
CA GLU A 13 3.35 -7.45 2.81
C GLU A 13 3.32 -5.94 2.52
N PHE A 14 2.15 -5.33 2.69
CA PHE A 14 2.05 -3.88 2.79
C PHE A 14 2.68 -3.42 4.11
N ALA A 15 3.55 -2.41 4.03
CA ALA A 15 4.23 -1.84 5.19
C ALA A 15 4.44 -0.33 5.03
N GLY A 16 4.58 0.40 6.13
CA GLY A 16 4.94 1.82 6.10
C GLY A 16 3.87 2.70 5.45
N ALA A 17 2.74 2.86 6.13
CA ALA A 17 1.60 3.63 5.66
C ALA A 17 1.65 5.08 6.14
N CYS A 18 1.44 6.05 5.25
CA CYS A 18 1.23 7.46 5.61
C CYS A 18 0.38 8.20 4.58
N PHE A 19 -0.18 9.35 4.98
CA PHE A 19 -0.85 10.27 4.07
C PHE A 19 0.05 11.44 3.72
N SER A 20 -0.13 12.02 2.53
CA SER A 20 0.39 13.35 2.22
C SER A 20 -0.17 14.40 3.19
N PRO A 21 0.51 15.53 3.41
CA PRO A 21 0.05 16.58 4.33
C PRO A 21 -1.35 17.15 4.02
N ASP A 22 -1.74 17.16 2.75
CA ASP A 22 -3.05 17.60 2.26
C ASP A 22 -4.12 16.48 2.27
N GLY A 23 -3.73 15.25 2.65
CA GLY A 23 -4.60 14.07 2.67
C GLY A 23 -5.04 13.56 1.29
N SER A 24 -4.50 14.09 0.18
CA SER A 24 -4.92 13.71 -1.17
C SER A 24 -4.31 12.39 -1.67
N THR A 25 -3.24 11.93 -1.01
CA THR A 25 -2.51 10.71 -1.39
C THR A 25 -2.21 9.85 -0.18
N PHE A 26 -2.44 8.54 -0.33
CA PHE A 26 -2.03 7.51 0.61
C PHE A 26 -0.81 6.78 0.03
N PHE A 27 0.26 6.71 0.81
CA PHE A 27 1.48 6.01 0.46
C PHE A 27 1.61 4.74 1.28
N VAL A 28 1.98 3.64 0.63
CA VAL A 28 2.29 2.36 1.28
C VAL A 28 3.36 1.59 0.50
N ASN A 29 4.27 0.93 1.19
CA ASN A 29 5.32 0.13 0.58
C ASN A 29 4.90 -1.33 0.40
N MET A 30 5.37 -1.95 -0.69
CA MET A 30 5.41 -3.41 -0.82
C MET A 30 6.78 -3.91 -0.37
N GLN A 31 6.87 -4.38 0.87
CA GLN A 31 8.14 -4.53 1.61
C GLN A 31 9.23 -5.30 0.83
N ARG A 32 8.85 -6.39 0.16
CA ARG A 32 9.81 -7.27 -0.55
C ARG A 32 10.01 -6.91 -2.01
N ASP A 33 9.04 -6.23 -2.61
CA ASP A 33 9.08 -5.89 -4.03
C ASP A 33 9.78 -4.54 -4.27
N GLY A 34 10.07 -3.80 -3.19
CA GLY A 34 10.77 -2.51 -3.25
C GLY A 34 9.91 -1.39 -3.84
N TRP A 35 8.59 -1.58 -3.93
CA TRP A 35 7.67 -0.60 -4.48
C TRP A 35 7.13 0.33 -3.40
N THR A 36 6.89 1.58 -3.79
CA THR A 36 6.05 2.53 -3.05
C THR A 36 4.84 2.81 -3.91
N LEU A 37 3.65 2.46 -3.43
CA LEU A 37 2.40 2.74 -4.13
C LEU A 37 1.86 4.09 -3.66
N ALA A 38 1.51 4.95 -4.60
CA ALA A 38 0.75 6.17 -4.37
C ALA A 38 -0.70 5.93 -4.81
N ILE A 39 -1.64 6.01 -3.87
CA ILE A 39 -3.05 5.77 -4.11
C ILE A 39 -3.78 7.11 -3.98
N ASN A 40 -4.58 7.45 -4.98
CA ASN A 40 -5.47 8.61 -4.98
C ASN A 40 -6.92 8.14 -5.15
N GLY A 41 -7.85 8.81 -4.48
CA GLY A 41 -9.29 8.58 -4.66
C GLY A 41 -10.11 9.50 -3.75
N PRO A 42 -11.44 9.60 -3.95
CA PRO A 42 -12.30 10.00 -2.85
C PRO A 42 -12.21 8.88 -1.80
N TRP A 43 -11.66 9.23 -0.64
CA TRP A 43 -11.65 8.35 0.52
C TRP A 43 -13.06 8.16 1.07
#